data_AF-A0A6A5FY13-F1
#
_entry.id   AF-A0A6A5FY13-F1
#
_cell.length_a   1.000
_cell.length_b   1.000
_cell.length_c   1.000
_cell.angle_alpha   90.00
_cell.angle_beta   90.00
_cell.angle_gamma   90.00
#
_symmetry.space_group_name_H-M   'P 1'
#
loop_
_entity.id
_entity.type
_entity.pdbx_description
1 polymer ?
#
loop_
_entity_poly.entity_id
_entity_poly.type
_entity_poly.pdbx_seq_one_letter_code
_entity_poly.pdbx_strand_id
1 'polypeptide(L)'
;MDISVIRKTTNETIYLKRFSNLRTKQFLVEQNEGLLVNYTNCNSNEAPEFEYQYTVLGHRICGPILKRVGYEQKIIQQIREVSRSGNCSYHLIPSNAENIGMETLFISSTPKKTIEVTIDDDEKNIQRGELIVVRNWTSVDLLNSFEVESSARGGSKTLEEIVAISTTSSCSCDISRITLFPEEMVELHTPGFPDFLCPSARCETLILLSERNETEEFEQRVLVRVDAVAWNTSELRLSSGTQEILFNEKTFSRLSTNFLLDYQNVKVTYTTTQDFRVGTEGQFAVQVMNVKIRKACDCSLFGQKKFVEDWSQKISIPSDCEVMFCDWIISASAKKRPREITIQIDNAHDEDQMFIWNSKIMEKYPSDYLDQPRKVYINDSSSDTHIFFRRNSSGPTSIVNVSWKTLHDVDCETFTKISLTKNPKAFISPNYPMGYAHWGSCTLLLTAPKNYYITVFINELELEAAHYIGFWDGTSSGAPKLAKFTGTEYNREFSSTGNNVFVEFISYGRSKKRGYHYIAYAVRSPNATEEMETFEETTTDSPLSTTEKPVPPSLFVESVVMVLAEEIVKDVCNMCLFFWNLAFYVIVIVPIGLAVFFFGRVIVKKFNRPIPFSLEWPSFLKKKSRSSDMEMLIR
;
A
#
# COMPACT_ATOMS: atom_id res chain seq x y z
N MET A 1 -47.48 -14.21 -23.48
CA MET A 1 -46.94 -12.91 -23.97
C MET A 1 -45.55 -12.83 -23.37
N ASP A 2 -44.54 -13.10 -24.19
CA ASP A 2 -43.13 -13.04 -23.79
C ASP A 2 -42.57 -11.69 -24.20
N ILE A 3 -41.91 -10.98 -23.28
CA ILE A 3 -41.42 -9.63 -23.55
C ILE A 3 -39.91 -9.65 -23.34
N SER A 4 -39.15 -9.26 -24.36
CA SER A 4 -37.68 -9.28 -24.39
C SER A 4 -37.14 -7.90 -24.79
N VAL A 5 -36.00 -7.51 -24.23
CA VAL A 5 -35.43 -6.16 -24.46
C VAL A 5 -34.53 -6.18 -25.69
N ILE A 6 -34.73 -5.25 -26.64
CA ILE A 6 -33.88 -5.05 -27.83
C ILE A 6 -33.18 -3.70 -27.73
N ARG A 7 -31.89 -3.63 -28.04
CA ARG A 7 -31.13 -2.36 -28.10
C ARG A 7 -31.39 -1.61 -29.42
N LYS A 8 -31.75 -0.32 -29.39
CA LYS A 8 -31.68 0.54 -30.58
C LYS A 8 -31.40 2.01 -30.23
N THR A 9 -30.41 2.56 -30.92
CA THR A 9 -29.83 3.90 -30.80
C THR A 9 -30.81 5.02 -31.14
N THR A 10 -31.28 5.79 -30.15
CA THR A 10 -31.55 7.25 -30.19
C THR A 10 -32.06 7.79 -28.83
N ASN A 11 -31.84 9.09 -28.63
CA ASN A 11 -31.77 9.84 -27.36
C ASN A 11 -33.07 10.16 -26.58
N GLU A 12 -34.04 9.26 -26.46
CA GLU A 12 -35.19 9.50 -25.55
C GLU A 12 -35.54 8.27 -24.71
N THR A 13 -35.84 8.49 -23.43
CA THR A 13 -35.99 7.46 -22.39
C THR A 13 -37.47 7.27 -22.02
N ILE A 14 -37.94 6.02 -21.94
CA ILE A 14 -39.35 5.65 -21.66
C ILE A 14 -39.42 4.74 -20.43
N TYR A 15 -40.34 5.02 -19.49
CA TYR A 15 -40.46 4.28 -18.22
C TYR A 15 -41.95 3.98 -17.86
N LEU A 16 -42.25 2.77 -17.35
CA LEU A 16 -43.56 2.34 -16.82
C LEU A 16 -43.49 2.03 -15.30
N LYS A 17 -44.61 2.15 -14.54
CA LYS A 17 -44.69 2.02 -13.06
C LYS A 17 -45.80 1.08 -12.56
N ARG A 18 -45.48 0.01 -11.80
CA ARG A 18 -46.47 -0.80 -11.04
C ARG A 18 -46.76 -0.24 -9.65
N PHE A 19 -48.05 -0.16 -9.31
CA PHE A 19 -48.56 -0.43 -7.96
C PHE A 19 -49.87 -1.21 -8.09
N SER A 20 -50.02 -2.27 -7.28
CA SER A 20 -51.18 -3.16 -7.13
C SER A 20 -52.54 -2.44 -7.30
N ASN A 21 -53.52 -2.92 -8.09
CA ASN A 21 -54.27 -4.17 -7.84
C ASN A 21 -55.16 -4.64 -9.03
N LEU A 22 -54.83 -4.36 -10.30
CA LEU A 22 -55.68 -4.71 -11.45
C LEU A 22 -54.84 -5.19 -12.65
N ARG A 23 -55.02 -6.45 -13.06
CA ARG A 23 -54.72 -7.16 -14.34
C ARG A 23 -53.80 -6.54 -15.45
N THR A 24 -52.76 -5.77 -15.15
CA THR A 24 -51.80 -5.26 -16.18
C THR A 24 -50.33 -5.43 -15.76
N LYS A 25 -49.47 -5.86 -16.70
CA LYS A 25 -48.00 -5.98 -16.55
C LYS A 25 -47.29 -4.77 -17.18
N GLN A 26 -46.15 -4.35 -16.64
CA GLN A 26 -45.43 -3.14 -17.08
C GLN A 26 -43.91 -3.35 -17.10
N PHE A 27 -43.20 -2.69 -18.02
CA PHE A 27 -41.77 -2.92 -18.35
C PHE A 27 -40.99 -1.60 -18.45
N LEU A 28 -39.74 -1.55 -17.99
CA LEU A 28 -38.89 -0.35 -18.02
C LEU A 28 -37.68 -0.54 -18.93
N VAL A 29 -37.27 0.54 -19.61
CA VAL A 29 -36.31 0.51 -20.71
C VAL A 29 -35.37 1.71 -20.57
N GLU A 30 -34.05 1.50 -20.60
CA GLU A 30 -33.09 2.62 -20.54
C GLU A 30 -32.97 3.37 -21.87
N GLN A 31 -32.24 4.49 -21.87
CA GLN A 31 -31.97 5.28 -23.06
C GLN A 31 -31.26 4.38 -24.11
N ASN A 32 -31.85 4.24 -25.31
CA ASN A 32 -31.43 3.34 -26.38
C ASN A 32 -31.77 1.83 -26.22
N GLU A 33 -32.64 1.47 -25.30
CA GLU A 33 -33.27 0.15 -25.25
C GLU A 33 -34.70 0.23 -25.83
N GLY A 34 -35.31 -0.91 -26.15
CA GLY A 34 -36.65 -1.08 -26.69
C GLY A 34 -37.24 -2.42 -26.26
N LEU A 35 -38.53 -2.63 -26.44
CA LEU A 35 -39.23 -3.88 -26.06
C LEU A 35 -39.68 -4.65 -27.30
N LEU A 36 -39.43 -5.95 -27.33
CA LEU A 36 -40.03 -6.91 -28.24
C LEU A 36 -41.09 -7.68 -27.48
N VAL A 37 -42.34 -7.48 -27.87
CA VAL A 37 -43.48 -8.19 -27.29
C VAL A 37 -43.88 -9.32 -28.23
N ASN A 38 -43.67 -10.56 -27.81
CA ASN A 38 -44.03 -11.76 -28.55
C ASN A 38 -45.37 -12.31 -28.02
N TYR A 39 -46.40 -12.30 -28.87
CA TYR A 39 -47.77 -12.65 -28.50
C TYR A 39 -48.14 -13.99 -29.14
N THR A 40 -48.50 -14.98 -28.31
CA THR A 40 -48.63 -16.38 -28.74
C THR A 40 -50.07 -16.86 -28.92
N ASN A 41 -51.12 -16.04 -28.73
CA ASN A 41 -52.51 -16.51 -28.84
C ASN A 41 -53.51 -15.43 -29.30
N CYS A 42 -53.70 -15.28 -30.61
CA CYS A 42 -54.54 -14.25 -31.25
C CYS A 42 -56.04 -14.65 -31.36
N ASN A 43 -56.69 -15.01 -30.25
CA ASN A 43 -58.12 -15.40 -30.27
C ASN A 43 -59.12 -14.28 -29.91
N SER A 44 -58.66 -13.04 -29.69
CA SER A 44 -59.54 -11.87 -29.53
C SER A 44 -59.35 -10.89 -30.67
N ASN A 45 -60.46 -10.40 -31.25
CA ASN A 45 -60.46 -9.36 -32.29
C ASN A 45 -60.05 -7.97 -31.78
N GLU A 46 -59.61 -7.86 -30.52
CA GLU A 46 -59.09 -6.64 -29.92
C GLU A 46 -57.58 -6.77 -29.75
N ALA A 47 -56.83 -5.83 -30.35
CA ALA A 47 -55.40 -5.68 -30.10
C ALA A 47 -55.19 -5.13 -28.67
N PRO A 48 -54.16 -5.58 -27.94
CA PRO A 48 -53.86 -5.01 -26.63
C PRO A 48 -53.51 -3.52 -26.78
N GLU A 49 -54.19 -2.66 -26.02
CA GLU A 49 -53.85 -1.24 -25.91
C GLU A 49 -52.63 -1.06 -24.98
N PHE A 50 -51.71 -0.21 -25.41
CA PHE A 50 -50.53 0.18 -24.63
C PHE A 50 -50.57 1.68 -24.36
N GLU A 51 -50.41 2.08 -23.10
CA GLU A 51 -50.35 3.48 -22.68
C GLU A 51 -48.90 3.83 -22.27
N TYR A 52 -48.38 4.97 -22.73
CA TYR A 52 -47.02 5.45 -22.43
C TYR A 52 -47.07 6.81 -21.73
N GLN A 53 -46.19 7.03 -20.74
CA GLN A 53 -46.11 8.30 -19.99
C GLN A 53 -44.66 8.76 -19.80
N TYR A 54 -44.41 10.07 -19.84
CA TYR A 54 -43.09 10.70 -19.66
C TYR A 54 -42.99 11.38 -18.28
N THR A 55 -41.86 11.22 -17.56
CA THR A 55 -41.57 11.95 -16.29
C THR A 55 -40.11 12.37 -16.16
N VAL A 56 -39.87 13.56 -15.60
CA VAL A 56 -38.54 14.09 -15.27
C VAL A 56 -38.15 13.64 -13.85
N LEU A 57 -37.06 12.88 -13.72
CA LEU A 57 -36.57 12.37 -12.43
C LEU A 57 -35.95 13.52 -11.59
N GLY A 58 -36.76 14.17 -10.75
CA GLY A 58 -36.25 15.02 -9.67
C GLY A 58 -35.59 14.17 -8.55
N HIS A 59 -34.82 14.82 -7.68
CA HIS A 59 -34.13 14.25 -6.49
C HIS A 59 -35.01 13.50 -5.46
N ARG A 60 -36.28 13.18 -5.77
CA ARG A 60 -37.27 12.58 -4.87
C ARG A 60 -37.68 11.15 -5.25
N ILE A 61 -37.07 10.55 -6.27
CA ILE A 61 -37.47 9.23 -6.79
C ILE A 61 -36.38 8.20 -6.44
N CYS A 62 -36.79 6.99 -6.06
CA CYS A 62 -35.93 5.80 -6.01
C CYS A 62 -35.11 5.75 -7.32
N GLY A 63 -33.81 5.45 -7.27
CA GLY A 63 -32.97 5.52 -8.47
C GLY A 63 -33.45 4.60 -9.61
N PRO A 64 -32.66 4.39 -10.66
CA PRO A 64 -33.04 3.50 -11.76
C PRO A 64 -33.55 2.15 -11.23
N ILE A 65 -34.73 1.73 -11.69
CA ILE A 65 -35.39 0.51 -11.20
C ILE A 65 -34.60 -0.71 -11.65
N LEU A 66 -34.19 -0.78 -12.93
CA LEU A 66 -33.36 -1.86 -13.45
C LEU A 66 -31.91 -1.70 -13.01
N LYS A 67 -31.30 -2.77 -12.50
CA LYS A 67 -29.89 -2.82 -12.13
C LYS A 67 -29.25 -4.10 -12.66
N ARG A 68 -28.27 -3.92 -13.54
CA ARG A 68 -27.39 -5.01 -13.97
C ARG A 68 -26.30 -5.21 -12.93
N VAL A 69 -26.24 -6.40 -12.33
CA VAL A 69 -25.27 -6.76 -11.29
C VAL A 69 -24.28 -7.76 -11.87
N GLY A 70 -22.99 -7.54 -11.61
CA GLY A 70 -21.90 -8.39 -12.06
C GLY A 70 -20.87 -8.57 -10.95
N TYR A 71 -19.64 -8.88 -11.34
CA TYR A 71 -18.50 -9.06 -10.43
C TYR A 71 -18.01 -7.76 -9.77
N GLU A 72 -18.48 -6.61 -10.23
CA GLU A 72 -18.22 -5.33 -9.57
C GLU A 72 -19.40 -4.93 -8.66
N GLN A 73 -19.07 -4.34 -7.50
CA GLN A 73 -20.08 -3.85 -6.56
C GLN A 73 -21.02 -2.86 -7.25
N LYS A 74 -22.32 -3.16 -7.26
CA LYS A 74 -23.35 -2.27 -7.78
C LYS A 74 -24.13 -1.63 -6.66
N ILE A 75 -24.15 -0.30 -6.64
CA ILE A 75 -25.05 0.45 -5.75
C ILE A 75 -26.47 0.38 -6.31
N ILE A 76 -27.33 -0.34 -5.61
CA ILE A 76 -28.75 -0.48 -5.92
C ILE A 76 -29.49 0.77 -5.41
N GLN A 77 -29.23 1.15 -4.16
CA GLN A 77 -29.76 2.33 -3.51
C GLN A 77 -28.63 3.10 -2.82
N GLN A 78 -28.53 4.41 -3.08
CA GLN A 78 -27.62 5.30 -2.35
C GLN A 78 -28.25 5.79 -1.04
N ILE A 79 -27.39 6.21 -0.10
CA ILE A 79 -27.79 6.91 1.13
C ILE A 79 -28.56 8.18 0.76
N ARG A 80 -29.73 8.39 1.36
CA ARG A 80 -30.54 9.60 1.10
C ARG A 80 -31.50 9.93 2.24
N GLU A 81 -31.87 11.19 2.38
CA GLU A 81 -32.93 11.61 3.30
C GLU A 81 -34.30 11.66 2.62
N VAL A 82 -35.32 11.12 3.30
CA VAL A 82 -36.70 11.10 2.85
C VAL A 82 -37.62 11.72 3.92
N SER A 83 -38.55 12.57 3.49
CA SER A 83 -39.48 13.29 4.36
C SER A 83 -40.92 12.75 4.31
N ARG A 84 -41.17 11.71 3.52
CA ARG A 84 -42.48 11.04 3.39
C ARG A 84 -42.28 9.54 3.33
N SER A 85 -43.18 8.77 3.96
CA SER A 85 -43.22 7.31 3.83
C SER A 85 -43.41 6.89 2.37
N GLY A 86 -42.86 5.74 2.00
CA GLY A 86 -42.94 5.23 0.64
C GLY A 86 -42.24 3.89 0.49
N ASN A 87 -42.05 3.47 -0.75
CA ASN A 87 -41.28 2.28 -1.08
C ASN A 87 -40.36 2.56 -2.28
N CYS A 88 -39.27 1.82 -2.34
CA CYS A 88 -38.39 1.74 -3.49
C CYS A 88 -38.37 0.32 -4.03
N SER A 89 -38.65 0.18 -5.32
CA SER A 89 -38.62 -1.11 -6.02
C SER A 89 -37.48 -1.11 -7.02
N TYR A 90 -36.71 -2.20 -7.06
CA TYR A 90 -35.61 -2.39 -8.00
C TYR A 90 -35.70 -3.81 -8.59
N HIS A 91 -35.39 -3.95 -9.87
CA HIS A 91 -35.30 -5.23 -10.58
C HIS A 91 -33.83 -5.48 -10.90
N LEU A 92 -33.26 -6.55 -10.34
CA LEU A 92 -31.87 -6.94 -10.50
C LEU A 92 -31.79 -8.07 -11.53
N ILE A 93 -30.86 -7.95 -12.47
CA ILE A 93 -30.55 -9.01 -13.46
C ILE A 93 -29.04 -9.19 -13.63
N PRO A 94 -28.57 -10.39 -14.01
CA PRO A 94 -27.17 -10.62 -14.32
C PRO A 94 -26.68 -9.67 -15.42
N SER A 95 -25.49 -9.12 -15.22
CA SER A 95 -24.84 -8.24 -16.20
C SER A 95 -24.37 -8.99 -17.44
N ASN A 96 -23.94 -10.25 -17.27
CA ASN A 96 -23.56 -11.15 -18.35
C ASN A 96 -24.64 -12.22 -18.57
N ALA A 97 -25.17 -12.29 -19.79
CA ALA A 97 -26.21 -13.26 -20.16
C ALA A 97 -25.68 -14.71 -20.21
N GLU A 98 -24.37 -14.91 -20.37
CA GLU A 98 -23.75 -16.24 -20.43
C GLU A 98 -23.68 -16.93 -19.06
N ASN A 99 -23.75 -16.17 -17.97
CA ASN A 99 -23.57 -16.65 -16.59
C ASN A 99 -24.88 -16.80 -15.80
N ILE A 100 -26.03 -16.61 -16.47
CA ILE A 100 -27.35 -16.73 -15.84
C ILE A 100 -27.48 -18.12 -15.20
N GLY A 101 -27.84 -18.16 -13.91
CA GLY A 101 -28.00 -19.41 -13.17
C GLY A 101 -26.70 -20.09 -12.70
N MET A 102 -25.52 -19.54 -13.01
CA MET A 102 -24.23 -20.05 -12.51
C MET A 102 -23.63 -19.18 -11.39
N GLU A 103 -24.11 -17.94 -11.26
CA GLU A 103 -23.64 -17.00 -10.24
C GLU A 103 -24.51 -17.08 -8.97
N THR A 104 -23.94 -16.65 -7.86
CA THR A 104 -24.65 -16.33 -6.63
C THR A 104 -24.70 -14.82 -6.47
N LEU A 105 -25.91 -14.29 -6.26
CA LEU A 105 -26.14 -12.88 -5.97
C LEU A 105 -26.09 -12.65 -4.46
N PHE A 106 -25.31 -11.66 -4.04
CA PHE A 106 -25.26 -11.15 -2.69
C PHE A 106 -25.84 -9.74 -2.68
N ILE A 107 -26.80 -9.49 -1.78
CA ILE A 107 -27.40 -8.17 -1.59
C ILE A 107 -27.28 -7.81 -0.12
N SER A 108 -26.72 -6.65 0.19
CA SER A 108 -26.51 -6.20 1.57
C SER A 108 -26.93 -4.74 1.75
N SER A 109 -27.39 -4.40 2.95
CA SER A 109 -27.71 -3.04 3.39
C SER A 109 -26.67 -2.52 4.40
N THR A 110 -26.17 -1.30 4.19
CA THR A 110 -25.21 -0.62 5.06
C THR A 110 -25.73 0.76 5.51
N PRO A 111 -25.97 0.99 6.82
CA PRO A 111 -25.92 0.03 7.92
C PRO A 111 -27.02 -1.04 7.83
N LYS A 112 -26.81 -2.12 8.60
CA LYS A 112 -27.58 -3.37 8.59
C LYS A 112 -29.07 -3.14 8.83
N LYS A 113 -29.85 -3.30 7.77
CA LYS A 113 -31.30 -3.26 7.81
C LYS A 113 -31.85 -4.43 7.02
N THR A 114 -32.92 -5.02 7.54
CA THR A 114 -33.65 -6.08 6.86
C THR A 114 -34.22 -5.54 5.55
N ILE A 115 -33.77 -6.12 4.44
CA ILE A 115 -34.33 -5.92 3.11
C ILE A 115 -35.20 -7.12 2.74
N GLU A 116 -36.14 -6.91 1.83
CA GLU A 116 -37.03 -7.94 1.29
C GLU A 116 -36.81 -8.06 -0.21
N VAL A 117 -36.67 -9.31 -0.67
CA VAL A 117 -36.41 -9.66 -2.06
C VAL A 117 -37.34 -10.79 -2.48
N THR A 118 -37.93 -10.65 -3.67
CA THR A 118 -38.67 -11.69 -4.38
C THR A 118 -37.77 -12.25 -5.49
N ILE A 119 -37.68 -13.58 -5.60
CA ILE A 119 -36.76 -14.26 -6.52
C ILE A 119 -37.54 -14.80 -7.73
N ASP A 120 -36.99 -14.61 -8.93
CA ASP A 120 -37.53 -15.11 -10.22
C ASP A 120 -39.00 -14.75 -10.46
N ASP A 121 -39.42 -13.57 -10.00
CA ASP A 121 -40.81 -13.06 -10.05
C ASP A 121 -41.85 -14.01 -9.41
N ASP A 122 -41.44 -14.97 -8.58
CA ASP A 122 -42.34 -15.85 -7.84
C ASP A 122 -42.69 -15.21 -6.50
N GLU A 123 -43.92 -14.66 -6.39
CA GLU A 123 -44.45 -14.03 -5.18
C GLU A 123 -44.46 -14.98 -3.95
N LYS A 124 -44.20 -16.29 -4.12
CA LYS A 124 -44.02 -17.25 -3.02
C LYS A 124 -42.57 -17.41 -2.57
N ASN A 125 -41.59 -16.98 -3.36
CA ASN A 125 -40.17 -17.12 -3.10
C ASN A 125 -39.57 -15.79 -2.60
N ILE A 126 -39.90 -15.44 -1.35
CA ILE A 126 -39.47 -14.20 -0.71
C ILE A 126 -38.38 -14.51 0.32
N GLN A 127 -37.26 -13.79 0.24
CA GLN A 127 -36.21 -13.77 1.27
C GLN A 127 -36.18 -12.43 2.01
N ARG A 128 -35.93 -12.50 3.33
CA ARG A 128 -35.79 -11.32 4.20
C ARG A 128 -34.54 -11.47 5.04
N GLY A 129 -33.70 -10.44 5.07
CA GLY A 129 -32.47 -10.44 5.86
C GLY A 129 -31.65 -9.17 5.66
N GLU A 130 -30.60 -9.02 6.45
CA GLU A 130 -29.60 -7.94 6.30
C GLU A 130 -28.63 -8.23 5.12
N LEU A 131 -28.42 -9.52 4.87
CA LEU A 131 -27.72 -10.07 3.72
C LEU A 131 -28.62 -11.11 3.07
N ILE A 132 -28.89 -10.95 1.78
CA ILE A 132 -29.67 -11.89 0.98
C ILE A 132 -28.72 -12.58 0.02
N VAL A 133 -28.79 -13.91 -0.02
CA VAL A 133 -27.94 -14.76 -0.86
C VAL A 133 -28.84 -15.57 -1.77
N VAL A 134 -28.79 -15.29 -3.07
CA VAL A 134 -29.58 -15.98 -4.08
C VAL A 134 -28.64 -16.78 -4.96
N ARG A 135 -28.60 -18.10 -4.76
CA ARG A 135 -27.80 -19.01 -5.59
C ARG A 135 -28.49 -19.23 -6.93
N ASN A 136 -27.70 -19.38 -7.99
CA ASN A 136 -28.18 -19.66 -9.34
C ASN A 136 -29.26 -18.66 -9.80
N TRP A 137 -29.05 -17.38 -9.49
CA TRP A 137 -30.06 -16.34 -9.70
C TRP A 137 -30.28 -16.02 -11.19
N THR A 138 -31.52 -15.69 -11.57
CA THR A 138 -31.85 -15.23 -12.92
C THR A 138 -32.44 -13.83 -12.93
N SER A 139 -33.36 -13.54 -12.00
CA SER A 139 -33.83 -12.19 -11.70
C SER A 139 -34.23 -12.07 -10.23
N VAL A 140 -34.16 -10.85 -9.71
CA VAL A 140 -34.53 -10.55 -8.33
C VAL A 140 -35.25 -9.19 -8.26
N ASP A 141 -36.43 -9.17 -7.66
CA ASP A 141 -37.16 -7.95 -7.33
C ASP A 141 -36.90 -7.56 -5.87
N LEU A 142 -36.25 -6.42 -5.65
CA LEU A 142 -35.99 -5.86 -4.33
C LEU A 142 -37.03 -4.78 -3.99
N LEU A 143 -37.72 -4.95 -2.86
CA LEU A 143 -38.68 -3.97 -2.35
C LEU A 143 -38.20 -3.44 -0.99
N ASN A 144 -37.83 -2.16 -0.95
CA ASN A 144 -37.45 -1.46 0.28
C ASN A 144 -38.57 -0.49 0.70
N SER A 145 -39.41 -0.92 1.63
CA SER A 145 -40.48 -0.11 2.22
C SER A 145 -39.99 0.66 3.45
N PHE A 146 -40.41 1.92 3.60
CA PHE A 146 -39.98 2.77 4.71
C PHE A 146 -41.09 3.71 5.18
N GLU A 147 -41.19 3.85 6.50
CA GLU A 147 -42.09 4.79 7.17
C GLU A 147 -41.29 5.93 7.81
N VAL A 148 -41.79 7.16 7.64
CA VAL A 148 -41.27 8.38 8.28
C VAL A 148 -42.23 8.76 9.40
N GLU A 149 -41.73 8.80 10.64
CA GLU A 149 -42.52 9.22 11.80
C GLU A 149 -42.94 10.70 11.67
N SER A 150 -44.23 10.98 11.78
CA SER A 150 -44.75 12.35 11.70
C SER A 150 -44.42 13.13 12.97
N SER A 151 -43.47 14.07 12.89
CA SER A 151 -43.17 15.00 13.98
C SER A 151 -43.71 16.41 13.68
N ALA A 152 -44.02 17.20 14.71
CA ALA A 152 -44.51 18.58 14.59
C ALA A 152 -43.53 19.55 13.89
N ARG A 153 -42.26 19.15 13.67
CA ARG A 153 -41.24 19.91 12.94
C ARG A 153 -40.96 19.37 11.53
N GLY A 154 -41.73 18.40 11.06
CA GLY A 154 -41.43 17.61 9.86
C GLY A 154 -40.52 16.43 10.20
N GLY A 155 -40.97 15.22 9.89
CA GLY A 155 -40.15 14.01 10.02
C GLY A 155 -39.20 13.85 8.83
N SER A 156 -37.98 13.39 9.09
CA SER A 156 -37.04 12.93 8.07
C SER A 156 -36.47 11.58 8.51
N LYS A 157 -36.24 10.69 7.55
CA LYS A 157 -35.57 9.40 7.75
C LYS A 157 -34.47 9.26 6.73
N THR A 158 -33.32 8.75 7.14
CA THR A 158 -32.24 8.41 6.23
C THR A 158 -32.46 6.98 5.74
N LEU A 159 -32.53 6.79 4.42
CA LEU A 159 -32.46 5.48 3.79
C LEU A 159 -30.99 5.06 3.69
N GLU A 160 -30.75 3.81 4.05
CA GLU A 160 -29.45 3.16 4.04
C GLU A 160 -29.00 2.84 2.61
N GLU A 161 -27.70 2.61 2.43
CA GLU A 161 -27.17 2.14 1.16
C GLU A 161 -27.53 0.65 0.97
N ILE A 162 -27.93 0.26 -0.23
CA ILE A 162 -28.10 -1.14 -0.62
C ILE A 162 -27.14 -1.41 -1.78
N VAL A 163 -26.30 -2.42 -1.61
CA VAL A 163 -25.33 -2.86 -2.60
C VAL A 163 -25.61 -4.30 -3.01
N ALA A 164 -25.29 -4.63 -4.26
CA ALA A 164 -25.34 -5.99 -4.74
C ALA A 164 -24.11 -6.32 -5.60
N ILE A 165 -23.71 -7.58 -5.59
CA ILE A 165 -22.65 -8.16 -6.41
C ILE A 165 -23.04 -9.60 -6.73
N SER A 166 -22.73 -10.04 -7.93
CA SER A 166 -22.83 -11.45 -8.30
C SER A 166 -21.44 -12.03 -8.42
N THR A 167 -21.29 -13.33 -8.19
CA THR A 167 -19.99 -14.01 -8.25
C THR A 167 -20.20 -15.51 -8.40
N THR A 168 -19.22 -16.21 -8.94
CA THR A 168 -19.16 -17.68 -8.92
C THR A 168 -18.51 -18.20 -7.63
N SER A 169 -17.88 -17.32 -6.86
CA SER A 169 -17.16 -17.64 -5.62
C SER A 169 -18.14 -17.85 -4.46
N SER A 170 -17.98 -18.95 -3.71
CA SER A 170 -18.92 -19.29 -2.63
C SER A 170 -18.46 -18.74 -1.27
N CYS A 171 -19.44 -18.47 -0.39
CA CYS A 171 -19.20 -18.25 1.03
C CYS A 171 -19.27 -19.54 1.87
N SER A 172 -19.23 -20.72 1.23
CA SER A 172 -19.28 -22.01 1.93
C SER A 172 -17.89 -22.43 2.40
N CYS A 173 -17.82 -22.94 3.64
CA CYS A 173 -16.60 -23.52 4.20
C CYS A 173 -16.61 -25.04 4.01
N ASP A 174 -16.52 -25.51 2.77
CA ASP A 174 -16.72 -26.94 2.47
C ASP A 174 -15.53 -27.82 2.88
N ILE A 175 -14.35 -27.23 3.07
CA ILE A 175 -13.11 -27.96 3.32
C ILE A 175 -12.77 -27.97 4.82
N SER A 176 -12.98 -29.11 5.46
CA SER A 176 -12.70 -29.29 6.89
C SER A 176 -11.39 -30.01 7.17
N ARG A 177 -10.93 -30.89 6.26
CA ARG A 177 -9.72 -31.70 6.46
C ARG A 177 -9.03 -32.02 5.14
N ILE A 178 -7.71 -31.91 5.13
CA ILE A 178 -6.84 -32.23 3.99
C ILE A 178 -5.68 -33.09 4.51
N THR A 179 -5.25 -34.08 3.72
CA THR A 179 -4.02 -34.83 4.00
C THR A 179 -2.94 -34.35 3.04
N LEU A 180 -1.76 -34.02 3.56
CA LEU A 180 -0.65 -33.47 2.78
C LEU A 180 0.47 -34.52 2.67
N PHE A 181 0.76 -34.96 1.46
CA PHE A 181 1.88 -35.86 1.18
C PHE A 181 3.20 -35.10 1.01
N PRO A 182 4.37 -35.76 1.08
CA PRO A 182 5.66 -35.10 0.85
C PRO A 182 5.71 -34.46 -0.54
N GLU A 183 6.35 -33.29 -0.66
CA GLU A 183 6.47 -32.50 -1.90
C GLU A 183 5.14 -31.96 -2.47
N GLU A 184 4.01 -32.19 -1.80
CA GLU A 184 2.75 -31.54 -2.14
C GLU A 184 2.64 -30.15 -1.50
N MET A 185 1.82 -29.32 -2.15
CA MET A 185 1.41 -28.01 -1.67
C MET A 185 -0.11 -27.94 -1.66
N VAL A 186 -0.65 -27.38 -0.57
CA VAL A 186 -2.07 -27.05 -0.46
C VAL A 186 -2.21 -25.55 -0.40
N GLU A 187 -3.06 -25.00 -1.25
CA GLU A 187 -3.43 -23.60 -1.25
C GLU A 187 -4.86 -23.44 -0.74
N LEU A 188 -5.01 -22.58 0.27
CA LEU A 188 -6.27 -22.23 0.89
C LEU A 188 -6.53 -20.75 0.70
N HIS A 189 -7.75 -20.44 0.28
CA HIS A 189 -8.22 -19.07 0.18
C HIS A 189 -9.37 -18.83 1.15
N THR A 190 -9.54 -17.58 1.55
CA THR A 190 -10.76 -17.15 2.24
C THR A 190 -11.98 -17.31 1.34
N PRO A 191 -13.17 -17.63 1.88
CA PRO A 191 -14.40 -17.64 1.10
C PRO A 191 -14.65 -16.28 0.44
N GLY A 192 -15.11 -16.30 -0.81
CA GLY A 192 -15.30 -15.10 -1.64
C GLY A 192 -14.03 -14.55 -2.30
N PHE A 193 -12.86 -15.14 -2.08
CA PHE A 193 -11.60 -14.73 -2.73
C PHE A 193 -11.67 -14.90 -4.27
N PRO A 194 -11.08 -13.98 -5.07
CA PRO A 194 -10.49 -12.69 -4.67
C PRO A 194 -11.50 -11.54 -4.65
N ASP A 195 -12.78 -11.81 -4.93
CA ASP A 195 -13.78 -10.81 -5.30
C ASP A 195 -14.31 -10.00 -4.10
N PHE A 196 -14.61 -10.67 -2.98
CA PHE A 196 -15.18 -10.03 -1.79
C PHE A 196 -14.93 -10.83 -0.51
N LEU A 197 -15.14 -10.19 0.63
CA LEU A 197 -15.05 -10.76 1.96
C LEU A 197 -16.41 -11.30 2.40
N CYS A 198 -16.51 -12.60 2.65
CA CYS A 198 -17.74 -13.19 3.16
C CYS A 198 -18.02 -12.75 4.62
N PRO A 199 -19.22 -12.21 4.91
CA PRO A 199 -19.58 -11.71 6.23
C PRO A 199 -19.89 -12.87 7.20
N SER A 200 -19.51 -12.70 8.47
CA SER A 200 -19.78 -13.66 9.55
C SER A 200 -19.34 -15.09 9.22
N ALA A 201 -18.28 -15.23 8.42
CA ALA A 201 -17.73 -16.50 8.01
C ALA A 201 -16.77 -17.03 9.09
N ARG A 202 -16.83 -18.34 9.34
CA ARG A 202 -15.86 -19.06 10.17
C ARG A 202 -15.50 -20.37 9.49
N CYS A 203 -14.35 -20.40 8.84
CA CYS A 203 -13.84 -21.61 8.19
C CYS A 203 -12.68 -22.18 8.98
N GLU A 204 -12.72 -23.49 9.22
CA GLU A 204 -11.66 -24.22 9.90
C GLU A 204 -11.24 -25.41 9.03
N THR A 205 -9.97 -25.43 8.64
CA THR A 205 -9.38 -26.50 7.85
C THR A 205 -8.21 -27.12 8.62
N LEU A 206 -8.27 -28.43 8.85
CA LEU A 206 -7.19 -29.20 9.47
C LEU A 206 -6.35 -29.90 8.40
N ILE A 207 -5.08 -29.50 8.28
CA ILE A 207 -4.10 -30.13 7.40
C ILE A 207 -3.36 -31.20 8.21
N LEU A 208 -3.58 -32.46 7.85
CA LEU A 208 -2.90 -33.62 8.40
C LEU A 208 -1.63 -33.89 7.59
N LEU A 209 -0.48 -33.86 8.24
CA LEU A 209 0.76 -34.25 7.61
C LEU A 209 0.84 -35.77 7.54
N SER A 210 1.21 -36.30 6.38
CA SER A 210 1.47 -37.73 6.17
C SER A 210 2.73 -38.21 6.91
N GLU A 211 3.17 -39.44 6.62
CA GLU A 211 4.26 -40.10 7.32
C GLU A 211 5.54 -39.25 7.40
N ARG A 212 6.12 -39.24 8.61
CA ARG A 212 7.38 -38.58 8.90
C ARG A 212 8.53 -39.48 8.43
N ASN A 213 9.23 -39.06 7.37
CA ASN A 213 10.37 -39.73 6.77
C ASN A 213 11.66 -38.95 7.09
N GLU A 214 12.04 -38.94 8.36
CA GLU A 214 13.30 -38.36 8.81
C GLU A 214 14.49 -39.28 8.49
N THR A 215 15.61 -38.66 8.17
CA THR A 215 16.89 -39.37 7.96
C THR A 215 17.96 -38.74 8.85
N GLU A 216 19.16 -39.34 8.91
CA GLU A 216 20.25 -38.71 9.68
C GLU A 216 20.61 -37.33 9.13
N GLU A 217 20.53 -37.14 7.80
CA GLU A 217 20.94 -35.92 7.09
C GLU A 217 19.83 -34.86 6.97
N PHE A 218 18.55 -35.28 6.93
CA PHE A 218 17.43 -34.39 6.66
C PHE A 218 16.36 -34.42 7.74
N GLU A 219 15.72 -33.27 7.88
CA GLU A 219 14.60 -33.03 8.77
C GLU A 219 13.41 -32.48 7.98
N GLN A 220 12.20 -32.89 8.34
CA GLN A 220 10.99 -32.37 7.71
C GLN A 220 10.49 -31.16 8.47
N ARG A 221 9.97 -30.18 7.73
CA ARG A 221 9.39 -28.94 8.25
C ARG A 221 8.13 -28.59 7.46
N VAL A 222 7.32 -27.71 8.03
CA VAL A 222 6.17 -27.16 7.31
C VAL A 222 6.51 -25.74 6.88
N LEU A 223 6.57 -25.51 5.57
CA LEU A 223 6.71 -24.17 5.01
C LEU A 223 5.31 -23.59 4.81
N VAL A 224 5.06 -22.44 5.41
CA VAL A 224 3.81 -21.71 5.24
C VAL A 224 4.10 -20.40 4.53
N ARG A 225 3.33 -20.12 3.48
CA ARG A 225 3.29 -18.81 2.83
C ARG A 225 1.96 -18.14 3.08
N VAL A 226 1.99 -16.87 3.43
CA VAL A 226 0.78 -16.06 3.63
C VAL A 226 0.87 -14.81 2.77
N ASP A 227 -0.14 -14.64 1.91
CA ASP A 227 -0.38 -13.44 1.12
C ASP A 227 -1.73 -12.83 1.56
N ALA A 228 -1.71 -11.60 2.08
CA ALA A 228 -2.90 -10.98 2.67
C ALA A 228 -2.86 -9.45 2.66
N VAL A 229 -4.05 -8.84 2.73
CA VAL A 229 -4.24 -7.42 3.04
C VAL A 229 -5.11 -7.34 4.29
N ALA A 230 -4.65 -6.64 5.33
CA ALA A 230 -5.34 -6.66 6.60
C ALA A 230 -6.63 -5.85 6.57
N TRP A 231 -7.61 -6.30 7.37
CA TRP A 231 -8.82 -5.56 7.65
C TRP A 231 -9.24 -5.75 9.11
N ASN A 232 -9.92 -4.75 9.67
CA ASN A 232 -10.24 -4.67 11.09
C ASN A 232 -11.21 -5.75 11.59
N THR A 233 -11.97 -6.36 10.69
CA THR A 233 -12.97 -7.40 11.00
C THR A 233 -12.61 -8.79 10.47
N SER A 234 -11.40 -8.96 9.93
CA SER A 234 -10.91 -10.23 9.41
C SER A 234 -9.69 -10.72 10.21
N GLU A 235 -9.69 -12.00 10.56
CA GLU A 235 -8.56 -12.62 11.24
C GLU A 235 -8.24 -13.99 10.63
N LEU A 236 -6.95 -14.27 10.50
CA LEU A 236 -6.43 -15.61 10.18
C LEU A 236 -5.63 -16.11 11.38
N ARG A 237 -5.94 -17.33 11.82
CA ARG A 237 -5.27 -18.00 12.92
C ARG A 237 -4.70 -19.32 12.44
N LEU A 238 -3.39 -19.48 12.60
CA LEU A 238 -2.69 -20.73 12.33
C LEU A 238 -2.31 -21.36 13.66
N SER A 239 -2.60 -22.65 13.81
CA SER A 239 -2.21 -23.42 14.99
C SER A 239 -1.48 -24.69 14.58
N SER A 240 -0.35 -24.95 15.21
CA SER A 240 0.49 -26.12 14.96
C SER A 240 1.15 -26.52 16.28
N GLY A 241 0.73 -27.64 16.86
CA GLY A 241 1.15 -28.03 18.20
C GLY A 241 0.73 -27.06 19.29
N THR A 242 1.71 -26.56 20.02
CA THR A 242 1.55 -25.50 21.03
C THR A 242 1.67 -24.09 20.45
N GLN A 243 2.09 -23.96 19.19
CA GLN A 243 2.29 -22.68 18.54
C GLN A 243 0.95 -22.18 17.98
N GLU A 244 0.64 -20.92 18.28
CA GLU A 244 -0.51 -20.22 17.75
C GLU A 244 -0.06 -18.88 17.16
N ILE A 245 -0.45 -18.61 15.93
CA ILE A 245 -0.06 -17.42 15.17
C ILE A 245 -1.35 -16.73 14.72
N LEU A 246 -1.50 -15.47 15.13
CA LEU A 246 -2.65 -14.64 14.78
C LEU A 246 -2.22 -13.55 13.81
N PHE A 247 -2.93 -13.47 12.69
CA PHE A 247 -2.76 -12.48 11.64
C PHE A 247 -4.04 -11.61 11.58
N ASN A 248 -3.89 -10.33 11.90
CA ASN A 248 -4.93 -9.30 11.83
C ASN A 248 -4.31 -7.91 11.60
N GLU A 249 -5.16 -6.86 11.56
CA GLU A 249 -4.74 -5.47 11.36
C GLU A 249 -3.70 -4.92 12.35
N LYS A 250 -3.55 -5.55 13.53
CA LYS A 250 -2.55 -5.14 14.52
C LYS A 250 -1.17 -5.71 14.23
N THR A 251 -1.10 -6.74 13.38
CA THR A 251 0.13 -7.47 13.07
C THR A 251 0.73 -7.08 11.73
N PHE A 252 -0.08 -6.75 10.73
CA PHE A 252 0.35 -6.33 9.40
C PHE A 252 -0.69 -5.40 8.77
N SER A 253 -0.31 -4.67 7.73
CA SER A 253 -1.22 -3.90 6.87
C SER A 253 -1.38 -4.57 5.50
N ARG A 254 -0.26 -4.97 4.91
CA ARG A 254 -0.14 -5.90 3.78
C ARG A 254 0.86 -6.96 4.21
N LEU A 255 0.73 -8.18 3.71
CA LEU A 255 1.63 -9.29 4.06
C LEU A 255 1.87 -10.16 2.84
N SER A 256 3.13 -10.50 2.63
CA SER A 256 3.58 -11.49 1.65
C SER A 256 4.88 -12.08 2.20
N THR A 257 4.77 -13.17 2.94
CA THR A 257 5.93 -13.77 3.62
C THR A 257 5.83 -15.29 3.65
N ASN A 258 6.98 -15.93 3.82
CA ASN A 258 7.07 -17.33 4.18
C ASN A 258 7.60 -17.46 5.60
N PHE A 259 7.35 -18.60 6.24
CA PHE A 259 7.99 -18.98 7.49
C PHE A 259 7.91 -20.49 7.70
N LEU A 260 8.82 -21.03 8.50
CA LEU A 260 8.86 -22.46 8.85
C LEU A 260 8.21 -22.72 10.20
N LEU A 261 7.45 -23.81 10.26
CA LEU A 261 6.95 -24.43 11.49
C LEU A 261 7.56 -25.82 11.65
N ASP A 262 7.49 -26.34 12.88
CA ASP A 262 7.84 -27.72 13.18
C ASP A 262 6.90 -28.69 12.43
N TYR A 263 7.33 -29.94 12.24
CA TYR A 263 6.57 -30.96 11.53
C TYR A 263 5.39 -31.47 12.36
N GLN A 264 4.33 -30.66 12.39
CA GLN A 264 3.09 -30.94 13.12
C GLN A 264 1.89 -30.48 12.30
N ASN A 265 0.76 -31.17 12.49
CA ASN A 265 -0.50 -30.84 11.82
C ASN A 265 -0.83 -29.35 11.97
N VAL A 266 -1.28 -28.73 10.89
CA VAL A 266 -1.60 -27.30 10.86
C VAL A 266 -3.10 -27.13 10.77
N LYS A 267 -3.68 -26.43 11.73
CA LYS A 267 -5.07 -25.97 11.66
C LYS A 267 -5.10 -24.51 11.24
N VAL A 268 -5.74 -24.26 10.10
CA VAL A 268 -5.98 -22.94 9.51
C VAL A 268 -7.39 -22.52 9.86
N THR A 269 -7.55 -21.41 10.56
CA THR A 269 -8.85 -20.87 10.97
C THR A 269 -8.98 -19.46 10.45
N TYR A 270 -10.01 -19.21 9.65
CA TYR A 270 -10.35 -17.88 9.15
C TYR A 270 -11.69 -17.44 9.75
N THR A 271 -11.74 -16.21 10.24
CA THR A 271 -12.94 -15.63 10.83
C THR A 271 -13.17 -14.21 10.35
N THR A 272 -14.43 -13.88 10.05
CA THR A 272 -14.91 -12.52 9.84
C THR A 272 -16.05 -12.22 10.80
N THR A 273 -16.09 -11.00 11.32
CA THR A 273 -17.15 -10.65 12.28
C THR A 273 -18.44 -10.29 11.55
N GLN A 274 -18.50 -9.24 10.71
CA GLN A 274 -19.78 -8.81 10.11
C GLN A 274 -19.71 -8.03 8.78
N ASP A 275 -18.55 -7.77 8.20
CA ASP A 275 -18.47 -6.89 7.02
C ASP A 275 -18.59 -7.66 5.71
N PHE A 276 -19.69 -7.44 4.99
CA PHE A 276 -19.75 -7.72 3.56
C PHE A 276 -18.96 -6.64 2.85
N ARG A 277 -17.85 -7.00 2.20
CA ARG A 277 -16.98 -6.00 1.59
C ARG A 277 -16.40 -6.48 0.28
N VAL A 278 -16.49 -5.65 -0.74
CA VAL A 278 -15.93 -5.95 -2.05
C VAL A 278 -14.46 -5.55 -2.10
N GLY A 279 -13.66 -6.37 -2.77
CA GLY A 279 -12.21 -6.21 -2.91
C GLY A 279 -11.41 -7.19 -2.06
N THR A 280 -10.10 -7.01 -2.11
CA THR A 280 -9.12 -7.96 -1.54
C THR A 280 -8.76 -7.70 -0.08
N GLU A 281 -9.34 -6.66 0.53
CA GLU A 281 -9.05 -6.29 1.93
C GLU A 281 -9.68 -7.31 2.89
N GLY A 282 -8.88 -7.80 3.83
CA GLY A 282 -9.26 -8.82 4.80
C GLY A 282 -9.19 -10.26 4.27
N GLN A 283 -8.83 -10.44 3.00
CA GLN A 283 -8.67 -11.75 2.40
C GLN A 283 -7.26 -12.30 2.66
N PHE A 284 -7.18 -13.63 2.70
CA PHE A 284 -5.95 -14.38 2.90
C PHE A 284 -5.83 -15.48 1.85
N ALA A 285 -4.64 -15.60 1.27
CA ALA A 285 -4.19 -16.78 0.54
C ALA A 285 -3.06 -17.43 1.35
N VAL A 286 -3.25 -18.70 1.71
CA VAL A 286 -2.33 -19.46 2.57
C VAL A 286 -1.89 -20.70 1.83
N GLN A 287 -0.59 -20.83 1.60
CA GLN A 287 -0.01 -22.05 1.02
C GLN A 287 0.73 -22.80 2.12
N VAL A 288 0.52 -24.10 2.19
CA VAL A 288 1.16 -24.99 3.17
C VAL A 288 1.85 -26.11 2.41
N MET A 289 3.15 -26.28 2.67
CA MET A 289 4.01 -27.23 1.96
C MET A 289 4.77 -28.10 2.97
N ASN A 290 4.88 -29.39 2.66
CA ASN A 290 5.79 -30.29 3.37
C ASN A 290 7.16 -30.21 2.71
N VAL A 291 8.15 -29.68 3.43
CA VAL A 291 9.51 -29.49 2.91
C VAL A 291 10.51 -30.33 3.68
N LYS A 292 11.50 -30.85 2.96
CA LYS A 292 12.63 -31.59 3.51
C LYS A 292 13.86 -30.69 3.47
N ILE A 293 14.45 -30.44 4.63
CA ILE A 293 15.58 -29.52 4.80
C ILE A 293 16.76 -30.31 5.36
N ARG A 294 17.97 -30.10 4.84
CA ARG A 294 19.19 -30.67 5.44
C ARG A 294 19.34 -30.11 6.86
N LYS A 295 19.70 -30.95 7.84
CA LYS A 295 19.87 -30.48 9.23
C LYS A 295 20.91 -29.37 9.37
N ALA A 296 21.94 -29.38 8.53
CA ALA A 296 22.94 -28.30 8.47
C ALA A 296 22.38 -26.95 7.97
N CYS A 297 21.22 -26.97 7.31
CA CYS A 297 20.53 -25.81 6.75
C CYS A 297 19.28 -25.41 7.55
N ASP A 298 18.96 -26.12 8.64
CA ASP A 298 17.85 -25.77 9.53
C ASP A 298 18.28 -24.68 10.51
N CYS A 299 17.71 -23.48 10.37
CA CYS A 299 18.26 -22.27 11.01
C CYS A 299 17.43 -21.77 12.21
N SER A 300 16.17 -21.40 11.98
CA SER A 300 15.20 -21.09 13.04
C SER A 300 13.77 -21.18 12.53
N LEU A 301 12.91 -21.68 13.41
CA LEU A 301 11.46 -21.73 13.20
C LEU A 301 10.81 -20.41 13.62
N PHE A 302 9.61 -20.16 13.07
CA PHE A 302 8.82 -19.00 13.40
C PHE A 302 8.56 -18.91 14.90
N GLY A 303 8.82 -17.74 15.49
CA GLY A 303 8.54 -17.52 16.92
C GLY A 303 9.59 -18.07 17.88
N GLN A 304 10.52 -18.92 17.42
CA GLN A 304 11.53 -19.55 18.26
C GLN A 304 12.58 -18.55 18.75
N LYS A 305 12.99 -17.62 17.88
CA LYS A 305 14.01 -16.62 18.17
C LYS A 305 13.38 -15.24 18.32
N LYS A 306 12.84 -14.97 19.52
CA LYS A 306 12.23 -13.68 19.88
C LYS A 306 13.10 -12.91 20.86
N PHE A 307 13.46 -11.68 20.49
CA PHE A 307 14.39 -10.83 21.23
C PHE A 307 13.72 -9.54 21.70
N VAL A 308 14.24 -8.98 22.79
CA VAL A 308 13.82 -7.68 23.33
C VAL A 308 14.97 -6.68 23.26
N GLU A 309 16.19 -7.17 23.46
CA GLU A 309 17.43 -6.39 23.48
C GLU A 309 18.10 -6.33 22.11
N ASP A 310 19.11 -5.48 22.03
CA ASP A 310 19.98 -5.34 20.86
C ASP A 310 20.76 -6.63 20.64
N TRP A 311 20.95 -7.00 19.37
CA TRP A 311 21.52 -8.29 19.01
C TRP A 311 22.20 -8.24 17.64
N SER A 312 23.18 -9.11 17.44
CA SER A 312 23.95 -9.23 16.21
C SER A 312 24.44 -10.66 16.05
N GLN A 313 24.34 -11.19 14.84
CA GLN A 313 24.78 -12.54 14.52
C GLN A 313 25.21 -12.66 13.08
N LYS A 314 26.20 -13.54 12.87
CA LYS A 314 26.57 -14.06 11.56
C LYS A 314 26.07 -15.49 11.42
N ILE A 315 25.39 -15.79 10.33
CA ILE A 315 24.89 -17.12 10.01
C ILE A 315 25.57 -17.59 8.72
N SER A 316 26.24 -18.73 8.80
CA SER A 316 26.84 -19.36 7.62
C SER A 316 25.78 -20.15 6.87
N ILE A 317 25.71 -20.00 5.56
CA ILE A 317 24.89 -20.80 4.66
C ILE A 317 25.83 -21.73 3.88
N PRO A 318 25.83 -23.04 4.16
CA PRO A 318 26.56 -24.02 3.37
C PRO A 318 26.16 -24.03 1.89
N SER A 319 27.11 -24.33 1.00
CA SER A 319 26.87 -24.39 -0.44
C SER A 319 25.94 -25.52 -0.90
N ASP A 320 25.83 -26.58 -0.08
CA ASP A 320 24.95 -27.71 -0.33
C ASP A 320 23.50 -27.48 0.16
N CYS A 321 23.20 -26.29 0.72
CA CYS A 321 21.83 -25.92 1.09
C CYS A 321 21.01 -25.53 -0.14
N GLU A 322 20.15 -26.45 -0.59
CA GLU A 322 19.11 -26.20 -1.60
C GLU A 322 18.05 -25.22 -1.09
N VAL A 323 17.62 -25.41 0.16
CA VAL A 323 16.66 -24.54 0.85
C VAL A 323 17.16 -24.21 2.24
N MET A 324 17.03 -22.95 2.64
CA MET A 324 17.35 -22.50 4.00
C MET A 324 16.47 -21.32 4.35
N PHE A 325 15.90 -21.35 5.55
CA PHE A 325 15.02 -20.29 6.03
C PHE A 325 15.37 -19.96 7.46
N CYS A 326 15.52 -18.67 7.77
CA CYS A 326 15.77 -18.20 9.12
C CYS A 326 14.71 -17.16 9.50
N ASP A 327 14.10 -17.34 10.67
CA ASP A 327 13.17 -16.37 11.25
C ASP A 327 13.75 -15.75 12.54
N TRP A 328 13.59 -14.44 12.68
CA TRP A 328 13.88 -13.68 13.89
C TRP A 328 12.77 -12.67 14.17
N ILE A 329 12.41 -12.53 15.45
CA ILE A 329 11.39 -11.57 15.90
C ILE A 329 11.99 -10.59 16.88
N ILE A 330 11.85 -9.30 16.59
CA ILE A 330 12.12 -8.23 17.54
C ILE A 330 10.80 -7.81 18.20
N SER A 331 10.68 -8.07 19.51
CA SER A 331 9.46 -7.83 20.27
C SER A 331 9.04 -6.37 20.25
N ALA A 332 7.74 -6.11 20.17
CA ALA A 332 7.17 -4.78 20.34
C ALA A 332 7.70 -4.10 21.61
N SER A 333 7.92 -2.79 21.55
CA SER A 333 8.34 -1.99 22.69
C SER A 333 7.21 -1.04 23.09
N ALA A 334 6.79 -1.12 24.36
CA ALA A 334 5.79 -0.21 24.94
C ALA A 334 6.19 1.28 24.86
N LYS A 335 7.50 1.57 24.84
CA LYS A 335 8.04 2.93 24.69
C LYS A 335 8.07 3.40 23.23
N LYS A 336 7.68 2.55 22.27
CA LYS A 336 7.72 2.78 20.82
C LYS A 336 9.08 3.34 20.36
N ARG A 337 10.17 2.79 20.90
CA ARG A 337 11.51 3.29 20.61
C ARG A 337 11.89 2.93 19.19
N PRO A 338 12.53 3.86 18.47
CA PRO A 338 13.00 3.59 17.13
C PRO A 338 14.07 2.51 17.11
N ARG A 339 14.18 1.77 16.01
CA ARG A 339 15.20 0.70 15.85
C ARG A 339 15.89 0.82 14.50
N GLU A 340 17.19 0.57 14.48
CA GLU A 340 18.00 0.39 13.28
C GLU A 340 18.26 -1.11 13.12
N ILE A 341 17.80 -1.69 12.02
CA ILE A 341 18.10 -3.06 11.60
C ILE A 341 19.17 -2.96 10.51
N THR A 342 20.22 -3.76 10.60
CA THR A 342 21.24 -3.87 9.56
C THR A 342 21.26 -5.30 9.03
N ILE A 343 21.11 -5.44 7.71
CA ILE A 343 21.17 -6.72 6.98
C ILE A 343 22.23 -6.66 5.90
N GLN A 344 22.95 -7.77 5.71
CA GLN A 344 23.94 -7.95 4.64
C GLN A 344 24.10 -9.44 4.37
N ILE A 345 24.45 -9.80 3.14
CA ILE A 345 24.81 -11.16 2.76
C ILE A 345 26.15 -11.13 2.02
N ASP A 346 27.19 -11.65 2.65
CA ASP A 346 28.49 -11.84 2.01
C ASP A 346 28.39 -13.03 1.03
N ASN A 347 28.79 -12.81 -0.23
CA ASN A 347 28.77 -13.81 -1.30
C ASN A 347 27.34 -14.39 -1.55
N ALA A 348 26.34 -13.51 -1.68
CA ALA A 348 24.94 -13.88 -1.87
C ALA A 348 24.72 -14.70 -3.17
N HIS A 349 23.71 -15.57 -3.14
CA HIS A 349 23.16 -16.21 -4.34
C HIS A 349 22.03 -15.36 -4.92
N ASP A 350 21.82 -15.36 -6.24
CA ASP A 350 20.84 -14.50 -6.94
C ASP A 350 19.38 -14.65 -6.43
N GLU A 351 19.04 -15.81 -5.86
CA GLU A 351 17.71 -16.08 -5.31
C GLU A 351 17.58 -15.80 -3.80
N ASP A 352 18.66 -15.41 -3.14
CA ASP A 352 18.64 -15.06 -1.72
C ASP A 352 17.77 -13.82 -1.49
N GLN A 353 16.91 -13.89 -0.48
CA GLN A 353 15.98 -12.81 -0.16
C GLN A 353 15.88 -12.57 1.33
N MET A 354 15.82 -11.29 1.70
CA MET A 354 15.49 -10.82 3.04
C MET A 354 14.15 -10.11 3.03
N PHE A 355 13.34 -10.39 4.06
CA PHE A 355 12.03 -9.78 4.27
C PHE A 355 12.00 -9.16 5.66
N ILE A 356 11.51 -7.93 5.76
CA ILE A 356 11.34 -7.25 7.04
C ILE A 356 9.92 -6.73 7.11
N TRP A 357 9.18 -7.09 8.15
CA TRP A 357 7.79 -6.67 8.26
C TRP A 357 7.25 -6.52 9.68
N ASN A 358 6.21 -5.69 9.79
CA ASN A 358 5.43 -5.47 11.01
C ASN A 358 4.05 -4.89 10.65
N SER A 359 3.35 -4.29 11.62
CA SER A 359 2.01 -3.70 11.38
C SER A 359 1.98 -2.48 10.45
N LYS A 360 3.14 -1.94 10.09
CA LYS A 360 3.29 -0.72 9.28
C LYS A 360 4.02 -0.95 7.96
N ILE A 361 5.02 -1.82 7.96
CA ILE A 361 5.89 -2.03 6.80
C ILE A 361 5.92 -3.50 6.34
N MET A 362 6.18 -3.66 5.05
CA MET A 362 6.62 -4.91 4.41
C MET A 362 7.68 -4.53 3.40
N GLU A 363 8.92 -4.92 3.67
CA GLU A 363 10.04 -4.70 2.77
C GLU A 363 10.62 -6.03 2.33
N LYS A 364 11.03 -6.07 1.06
CA LYS A 364 11.67 -7.22 0.43
C LYS A 364 12.95 -6.76 -0.23
N TYR A 365 14.05 -7.44 0.06
CA TYR A 365 15.38 -7.15 -0.44
C TYR A 365 15.91 -8.37 -1.20
N PRO A 366 16.12 -8.26 -2.53
CA PRO A 366 16.86 -9.27 -3.27
C PRO A 366 18.36 -9.21 -2.98
N SER A 367 19.07 -10.28 -3.32
CA SER A 367 20.52 -10.47 -3.15
C SER A 367 21.37 -9.25 -3.52
N ASP A 368 21.06 -8.64 -4.67
CA ASP A 368 21.89 -7.59 -5.27
C ASP A 368 21.94 -6.30 -4.44
N TYR A 369 21.01 -6.13 -3.49
CA TYR A 369 20.95 -4.99 -2.58
C TYR A 369 21.65 -5.25 -1.24
N LEU A 370 22.16 -6.48 -1.04
CA LEU A 370 22.66 -6.97 0.24
C LEU A 370 24.17 -7.27 0.21
N ASP A 371 24.84 -6.95 -0.89
CA ASP A 371 26.30 -6.99 -1.02
C ASP A 371 26.98 -6.07 0.01
N GLN A 372 26.36 -4.91 0.27
CA GLN A 372 26.75 -3.95 1.28
C GLN A 372 25.73 -3.91 2.45
N PRO A 373 26.17 -3.52 3.66
CA PRO A 373 25.28 -3.39 4.81
C PRO A 373 24.13 -2.42 4.54
N ARG A 374 22.91 -2.97 4.48
CA ARG A 374 21.68 -2.22 4.31
C ARG A 374 21.05 -1.92 5.66
N LYS A 375 20.73 -0.65 5.91
CA LYS A 375 20.07 -0.20 7.12
C LYS A 375 18.59 0.06 6.88
N VAL A 376 17.75 -0.48 7.77
CA VAL A 376 16.30 -0.32 7.79
C VAL A 376 15.89 0.26 9.12
N TYR A 377 15.02 1.26 9.09
CA TYR A 377 14.66 2.06 10.25
C TYR A 377 13.18 1.86 10.60
N ILE A 378 12.93 1.40 11.83
CA ILE A 378 11.57 1.16 12.35
C ILE A 378 11.18 2.30 13.29
N ASN A 379 10.27 3.16 12.84
CA ASN A 379 9.81 4.35 13.58
C ASN A 379 8.78 4.03 14.66
N ASP A 380 7.97 3.01 14.42
CA ASP A 380 6.89 2.60 15.31
C ASP A 380 7.08 1.13 15.67
N SER A 381 7.74 0.87 16.81
CA SER A 381 7.95 -0.46 17.35
C SER A 381 6.73 -0.96 18.16
N SER A 382 5.51 -0.54 17.84
CA SER A 382 4.30 -0.92 18.57
C SER A 382 3.84 -2.35 18.29
N SER A 383 4.28 -2.93 17.19
CA SER A 383 4.11 -4.35 16.83
C SER A 383 5.46 -5.06 16.81
N ASP A 384 5.40 -6.39 16.91
CA ASP A 384 6.57 -7.24 16.69
C ASP A 384 7.09 -7.00 15.25
N THR A 385 8.41 -6.95 15.10
CA THR A 385 9.06 -6.83 13.79
C THR A 385 9.73 -8.14 13.43
N HIS A 386 9.33 -8.72 12.32
CA HIS A 386 9.81 -9.99 11.81
C HIS A 386 10.88 -9.76 10.76
N ILE A 387 11.98 -10.51 10.85
CA ILE A 387 13.05 -10.55 9.88
C ILE A 387 13.15 -11.99 9.39
N PHE A 388 13.00 -12.18 8.08
CA PHE A 388 12.99 -13.50 7.48
C PHE A 388 13.99 -13.57 6.33
N PHE A 389 14.84 -14.59 6.38
CA PHE A 389 15.76 -14.92 5.29
C PHE A 389 15.25 -16.16 4.55
N ARG A 390 15.42 -16.17 3.22
CA ARG A 390 15.09 -17.30 2.35
C ARG A 390 16.17 -17.55 1.30
N ARG A 391 16.59 -18.81 1.19
CA ARG A 391 17.26 -19.42 0.03
C ARG A 391 16.40 -20.54 -0.54
N ASN A 392 16.24 -20.56 -1.86
CA ASN A 392 15.40 -21.51 -2.60
C ASN A 392 16.17 -22.36 -3.64
N SER A 393 17.47 -22.14 -3.77
CA SER A 393 18.34 -22.89 -4.67
C SER A 393 19.74 -23.02 -4.07
N SER A 394 20.44 -24.10 -4.44
CA SER A 394 21.85 -24.28 -4.07
C SER A 394 22.69 -23.16 -4.65
N GLY A 395 23.58 -22.63 -3.81
CA GLY A 395 24.42 -21.50 -4.17
C GLY A 395 25.81 -21.63 -3.55
N PRO A 396 26.64 -20.58 -3.62
CA PRO A 396 27.91 -20.59 -2.93
C PRO A 396 27.71 -20.57 -1.40
N THR A 397 28.80 -20.84 -0.68
CA THR A 397 28.84 -20.60 0.77
C THR A 397 28.74 -19.09 1.02
N SER A 398 27.72 -18.69 1.78
CA SER A 398 27.39 -17.28 2.03
C SER A 398 27.32 -17.00 3.52
N ILE A 399 27.48 -15.74 3.92
CA ILE A 399 27.36 -15.33 5.32
C ILE A 399 26.29 -14.24 5.44
N VAL A 400 25.21 -14.56 6.15
CA VAL A 400 24.17 -13.60 6.49
C VAL A 400 24.58 -12.86 7.76
N ASN A 401 24.77 -11.55 7.66
CA ASN A 401 24.97 -10.67 8.79
C ASN A 401 23.66 -9.95 9.10
N VAL A 402 23.08 -10.23 10.27
CA VAL A 402 21.86 -9.57 10.74
C VAL A 402 22.11 -8.98 12.12
N SER A 403 21.73 -7.73 12.29
CA SER A 403 21.81 -7.06 13.59
C SER A 403 20.72 -6.02 13.74
N TRP A 404 20.39 -5.69 14.98
CA TRP A 404 19.53 -4.57 15.28
C TRP A 404 19.93 -3.92 16.59
N LYS A 405 19.67 -2.62 16.66
CA LYS A 405 19.83 -1.85 17.88
C LYS A 405 18.67 -0.91 18.11
N THR A 406 18.33 -0.74 19.38
CA THR A 406 17.35 0.22 19.83
C THR A 406 18.01 1.58 19.80
N LEU A 407 17.50 2.45 18.95
CA LEU A 407 17.93 3.82 18.89
C LEU A 407 17.38 4.52 20.13
N HIS A 408 18.29 4.94 21.00
CA HIS A 408 17.95 5.87 22.06
C HIS A 408 17.83 7.27 21.46
N ASP A 409 17.00 8.14 22.06
CA ASP A 409 17.17 9.58 21.88
C ASP A 409 18.54 9.90 22.52
N VAL A 410 19.61 9.65 21.78
CA VAL A 410 20.95 10.02 22.20
C VAL A 410 20.97 11.54 22.09
N ASP A 411 20.97 12.19 23.25
CA ASP A 411 21.47 13.56 23.35
C ASP A 411 22.79 13.57 22.60
N CYS A 412 22.89 14.39 21.56
CA CYS A 412 24.16 14.61 20.90
C CYS A 412 25.24 14.84 21.95
N GLU A 413 26.39 14.19 21.78
CA GLU A 413 27.55 14.47 22.62
C GLU A 413 27.79 15.98 22.65
N THR A 414 27.92 16.51 23.86
CA THR A 414 27.81 17.95 24.12
C THR A 414 28.93 18.77 23.49
N PHE A 415 30.04 18.13 23.12
CA PHE A 415 31.10 18.70 22.28
C PHE A 415 32.02 17.58 21.76
N THR A 416 32.15 17.43 20.44
CA THR A 416 33.10 16.48 19.83
C THR A 416 34.02 17.19 18.84
N LYS A 417 35.33 16.94 18.92
CA LYS A 417 36.32 17.49 17.99
C LYS A 417 36.71 16.45 16.93
N ILE A 418 36.63 16.80 15.65
CA ILE A 418 36.87 15.88 14.54
C ILE A 418 37.91 16.47 13.58
N SER A 419 39.00 15.72 13.38
CA SER A 419 40.01 16.04 12.37
C SER A 419 39.56 15.59 10.98
N LEU A 420 39.52 16.53 10.04
CA LEU A 420 39.21 16.32 8.63
C LEU A 420 40.50 16.16 7.82
N THR A 421 40.38 15.38 6.74
CA THR A 421 41.42 15.24 5.70
C THR A 421 40.82 15.60 4.35
N LYS A 422 41.55 15.39 3.25
CA LYS A 422 41.00 15.55 1.89
C LYS A 422 39.87 14.57 1.58
N ASN A 423 39.80 13.44 2.30
CA ASN A 423 38.74 12.46 2.13
C ASN A 423 37.44 12.97 2.75
N PRO A 424 36.33 13.02 1.98
CA PRO A 424 35.03 13.43 2.49
C PRO A 424 34.53 12.58 3.65
N LYS A 425 34.03 13.24 4.70
CA LYS A 425 33.35 12.60 5.83
C LYS A 425 31.90 13.04 5.89
N ALA A 426 31.00 12.09 6.04
CA ALA A 426 29.58 12.34 6.23
C ALA A 426 29.23 12.52 7.71
N PHE A 427 28.32 13.44 7.98
CA PHE A 427 27.81 13.80 9.29
C PHE A 427 26.30 13.79 9.23
N ILE A 428 25.69 13.10 10.20
CA ILE A 428 24.24 12.92 10.26
C ILE A 428 23.74 13.24 11.66
N SER A 429 22.51 13.75 11.76
CA SER A 429 21.85 13.89 13.06
C SER A 429 21.62 12.52 13.70
N PRO A 430 21.56 12.42 15.04
CA PRO A 430 21.14 11.19 15.70
C PRO A 430 19.85 10.66 15.07
N ASN A 431 19.81 9.37 14.79
CA ASN A 431 18.69 8.66 14.17
C ASN A 431 18.39 8.98 12.70
N TYR A 432 19.13 9.86 12.00
CA TYR A 432 18.91 10.12 10.57
C TYR A 432 18.93 8.80 9.76
N PRO A 433 18.01 8.59 8.79
CA PRO A 433 17.02 9.54 8.25
C PRO A 433 15.73 9.67 9.07
N MET A 434 15.65 9.05 10.24
CA MET A 434 14.54 9.23 11.16
C MET A 434 14.60 10.55 11.92
N GLY A 435 13.52 10.83 12.66
CA GLY A 435 13.41 11.97 13.57
C GLY A 435 14.61 12.13 14.51
N TYR A 436 15.30 13.27 14.43
CA TYR A 436 16.37 13.64 15.37
C TYR A 436 15.86 13.80 16.82
N ALA A 437 16.76 13.70 17.80
CA ALA A 437 16.43 13.78 19.23
C ALA A 437 15.73 15.09 19.65
N HIS A 438 14.80 14.99 20.60
CA HIS A 438 14.12 16.14 21.21
C HIS A 438 15.03 16.88 22.18
N TRP A 439 14.87 18.20 22.30
CA TRP A 439 15.66 19.04 23.22
C TRP A 439 17.19 18.89 23.07
N GLY A 440 17.65 18.49 21.89
CA GLY A 440 19.06 18.23 21.61
C GLY A 440 19.84 19.52 21.43
N SER A 441 21.04 19.57 22.02
CA SER A 441 22.02 20.63 21.82
C SER A 441 23.37 19.99 21.50
N CYS A 442 23.70 19.93 20.21
CA CYS A 442 24.89 19.27 19.68
C CYS A 442 25.91 20.33 19.29
N THR A 443 27.17 20.17 19.70
CA THR A 443 28.25 20.99 19.16
C THR A 443 29.39 20.15 18.63
N LEU A 444 29.94 20.55 17.49
CA LEU A 444 31.02 19.86 16.82
C LEU A 444 32.09 20.87 16.42
N LEU A 445 33.36 20.51 16.62
CA LEU A 445 34.49 21.27 16.10
C LEU A 445 35.18 20.47 15.01
N LEU A 446 35.00 20.89 13.75
CA LEU A 446 35.73 20.35 12.61
C LEU A 446 37.07 21.07 12.49
N THR A 447 38.17 20.32 12.42
CA THR A 447 39.52 20.88 12.27
C THR A 447 40.26 20.25 11.10
N ALA A 448 40.87 21.06 10.25
CA ALA A 448 41.73 20.64 9.15
C ALA A 448 43.21 20.97 9.48
N PRO A 449 44.17 20.38 8.74
CA PRO A 449 45.58 20.76 8.84
C PRO A 449 45.79 22.27 8.60
N LYS A 450 46.93 22.80 9.06
CA LYS A 450 47.31 24.18 8.75
C LYS A 450 47.38 24.36 7.24
N ASN A 451 47.04 25.55 6.75
CA ASN A 451 46.99 25.89 5.32
C ASN A 451 45.88 25.17 4.52
N TYR A 452 44.90 24.57 5.19
CA TYR A 452 43.67 24.08 4.58
C TYR A 452 42.47 24.89 5.08
N TYR A 453 41.43 24.97 4.27
CA TYR A 453 40.09 25.38 4.68
C TYR A 453 39.13 24.20 4.60
N ILE A 454 37.93 24.32 5.16
CA ILE A 454 36.94 23.25 5.22
C ILE A 454 35.78 23.62 4.28
N THR A 455 35.44 22.70 3.39
CA THR A 455 34.22 22.79 2.56
C THR A 455 33.16 21.88 3.14
N VAL A 456 31.93 22.39 3.24
CA VAL A 456 30.75 21.68 3.72
C VAL A 456 29.72 21.63 2.60
N PHE A 457 29.22 20.44 2.31
CA PHE A 457 28.14 20.17 1.38
C PHE A 457 26.96 19.53 2.11
N ILE A 458 25.83 20.22 2.19
CA ILE A 458 24.58 19.70 2.73
C ILE A 458 23.84 18.96 1.62
N ASN A 459 23.72 17.65 1.76
CA ASN A 459 22.93 16.81 0.86
C ASN A 459 21.43 17.10 1.09
N GLU A 460 20.99 16.92 2.33
CA GLU A 460 19.58 17.06 2.74
C GLU A 460 19.50 17.52 4.19
N LEU A 461 18.59 18.44 4.44
CA LEU A 461 18.26 18.95 5.76
C LEU A 461 16.75 19.11 5.85
N GLU A 462 16.14 18.53 6.88
CA GLU A 462 14.73 18.66 7.22
C GLU A 462 14.59 18.86 8.73
N LEU A 463 14.35 20.10 9.13
CA LEU A 463 14.21 20.55 10.50
C LEU A 463 12.83 21.19 10.72
N GLU A 464 12.38 21.16 11.97
CA GLU A 464 11.26 21.97 12.43
C GLU A 464 11.62 23.46 12.36
N ALA A 465 10.62 24.33 12.14
CA ALA A 465 10.86 25.77 11.96
C ALA A 465 11.52 26.44 13.17
N ALA A 466 11.28 25.91 14.38
CA ALA A 466 11.88 26.41 15.61
C ALA A 466 13.31 25.86 15.88
N HIS A 467 13.79 24.92 15.07
CA HIS A 467 15.07 24.23 15.25
C HIS A 467 16.07 24.71 14.22
N TYR A 468 17.37 24.58 14.51
CA TYR A 468 18.39 25.02 13.58
C TYR A 468 19.68 24.24 13.66
N ILE A 469 20.42 24.21 12.55
CA ILE A 469 21.85 23.93 12.52
C ILE A 469 22.60 25.18 12.06
N GLY A 470 23.68 25.53 12.73
CA GLY A 470 24.57 26.63 12.38
C GLY A 470 25.99 26.15 12.14
N PHE A 471 26.71 26.91 11.31
CA PHE A 471 28.10 26.72 10.96
C PHE A 471 28.83 28.06 11.11
N TRP A 472 29.95 28.07 11.84
CA TRP A 472 30.74 29.27 12.14
C TRP A 472 32.21 29.06 11.78
N ASP A 473 32.83 30.09 11.22
CA ASP A 473 34.21 30.12 10.70
C ASP A 473 35.22 30.30 11.84
N GLY A 474 35.38 29.27 12.67
CA GLY A 474 36.26 29.32 13.83
C GLY A 474 35.97 28.19 14.81
N THR A 475 36.36 28.38 16.07
CA THR A 475 36.30 27.34 17.10
C THR A 475 35.08 27.40 18.03
N SER A 476 34.20 28.39 17.86
CA SER A 476 33.00 28.58 18.69
C SER A 476 31.87 29.30 17.93
N SER A 477 30.66 29.31 18.51
CA SER A 477 29.50 30.05 17.98
C SER A 477 29.64 31.58 18.04
N GLY A 478 30.72 32.11 18.64
CA GLY A 478 31.06 33.53 18.60
C GLY A 478 31.87 33.96 17.38
N ALA A 479 32.36 33.01 16.57
CA ALA A 479 33.09 33.30 15.33
C ALA A 479 32.15 33.85 14.22
N PRO A 480 32.67 34.34 13.07
CA PRO A 480 31.83 34.74 11.95
C PRO A 480 30.94 33.58 11.47
N LYS A 481 29.64 33.82 11.34
CA LYS A 481 28.68 32.81 10.88
C LYS A 481 28.83 32.56 9.38
N LEU A 482 29.08 31.31 8.99
CA LEU A 482 29.10 30.85 7.60
C LEU A 482 27.67 30.63 7.10
N ALA A 483 26.90 29.83 7.84
CA ALA A 483 25.53 29.49 7.48
C ALA A 483 24.71 29.14 8.72
N LYS A 484 23.38 29.30 8.62
CA LYS A 484 22.42 28.82 9.61
C LYS A 484 21.14 28.44 8.90
N PHE A 485 20.70 27.20 9.08
CA PHE A 485 19.55 26.64 8.38
C PHE A 485 18.46 26.21 9.36
N THR A 486 17.22 26.42 8.95
CA THR A 486 15.98 25.91 9.57
C THR A 486 15.07 25.40 8.45
N GLY A 487 14.03 24.64 8.78
CA GLY A 487 13.12 24.13 7.75
C GLY A 487 13.78 23.08 6.85
N THR A 488 13.53 23.13 5.54
CA THR A 488 14.02 22.12 4.60
C THR A 488 14.99 22.73 3.60
N GLU A 489 16.17 22.14 3.43
CA GLU A 489 17.23 22.57 2.50
C GLU A 489 17.88 21.38 1.80
N TYR A 490 18.33 21.58 0.56
CA TYR A 490 18.96 20.55 -0.25
C TYR A 490 20.14 21.14 -1.03
N ASN A 491 21.19 20.33 -1.25
CA ASN A 491 22.33 20.65 -2.12
C ASN A 491 22.94 22.04 -1.85
N ARG A 492 23.23 22.36 -0.59
CA ARG A 492 23.88 23.64 -0.21
C ARG A 492 25.37 23.41 -0.01
N GLU A 493 26.18 24.35 -0.49
CA GLU A 493 27.63 24.28 -0.34
C GLU A 493 28.20 25.61 0.17
N PHE A 494 29.16 25.54 1.09
CA PHE A 494 29.90 26.71 1.57
C PHE A 494 31.27 26.27 2.12
N SER A 495 32.20 27.22 2.18
CA SER A 495 33.57 26.97 2.65
C SER A 495 33.97 27.97 3.73
N SER A 496 34.79 27.53 4.67
CA SER A 496 35.42 28.38 5.69
C SER A 496 36.58 29.19 5.11
N THR A 497 37.01 30.23 5.83
CA THR A 497 38.24 30.97 5.48
C THR A 497 39.48 30.38 6.15
N GLY A 498 39.29 29.68 7.27
CA GLY A 498 40.36 29.02 8.03
C GLY A 498 40.19 27.51 8.15
N ASN A 499 41.04 26.90 8.95
CA ASN A 499 41.09 25.45 9.13
C ASN A 499 40.14 24.92 10.23
N ASN A 500 39.21 25.74 10.73
CA ASN A 500 38.27 25.34 11.78
C ASN A 500 36.84 25.74 11.42
N VAL A 501 35.89 24.84 11.64
CA VAL A 501 34.46 25.12 11.55
C VAL A 501 33.78 24.61 12.82
N PHE A 502 33.11 25.50 13.53
CA PHE A 502 32.23 25.15 14.64
C PHE A 502 30.83 24.90 14.10
N VAL A 503 30.21 23.80 14.50
CA VAL A 503 28.86 23.41 14.12
C VAL A 503 28.02 23.29 15.38
N GLU A 504 26.80 23.81 15.37
CA GLU A 504 25.85 23.73 16.48
C GLU A 504 24.48 23.35 15.93
N PHE A 505 23.88 22.31 16.50
CA PHE A 505 22.50 21.94 16.24
C PHE A 505 21.67 22.09 17.51
N ILE A 506 20.55 22.81 17.42
CA ILE A 506 19.61 22.94 18.53
C ILE A 506 18.20 22.54 18.10
N SER A 507 17.58 21.64 18.87
CA SER A 507 16.18 21.27 18.79
C SER A 507 15.44 21.61 20.08
N TYR A 508 14.15 21.97 19.98
CA TYR A 508 13.32 22.37 21.12
C TYR A 508 11.96 21.67 21.10
N GLY A 509 11.54 21.08 22.22
CA GLY A 509 10.22 20.46 22.29
C GLY A 509 10.12 19.13 21.57
N ARG A 510 8.88 18.68 21.31
CA ARG A 510 8.56 17.31 20.90
C ARG A 510 8.37 17.08 19.40
N SER A 511 8.40 18.12 18.57
CA SER A 511 8.30 17.95 17.11
C SER A 511 9.68 17.61 16.53
N LYS A 512 9.73 16.78 15.49
CA LYS A 512 10.97 16.40 14.80
C LYS A 512 10.69 16.00 13.36
N LYS A 513 11.68 16.25 12.50
CA LYS A 513 11.73 15.85 11.09
C LYS A 513 12.98 15.00 10.85
N ARG A 514 13.25 14.62 9.59
CA ARG A 514 14.32 13.65 9.23
C ARG A 514 15.72 14.05 9.65
N GLY A 515 15.99 15.33 9.92
CA GLY A 515 17.27 15.80 10.45
C GLY A 515 18.22 16.32 9.40
N TYR A 516 19.53 16.16 9.59
CA TYR A 516 20.54 16.67 8.67
C TYR A 516 21.47 15.55 8.18
N HIS A 517 21.90 15.67 6.94
CA HIS A 517 22.99 14.90 6.35
C HIS A 517 23.87 15.86 5.53
N TYR A 518 25.11 16.06 5.98
CA TYR A 518 26.09 16.87 5.28
C TYR A 518 27.44 16.14 5.20
N ILE A 519 28.24 16.52 4.22
CA ILE A 519 29.59 16.03 3.97
C ILE A 519 30.56 17.18 4.22
N ALA A 520 31.69 16.93 4.88
CA ALA A 520 32.76 17.90 5.02
C ALA A 520 34.14 17.31 4.71
N TYR A 521 35.00 18.13 4.12
CA TYR A 521 36.38 17.76 3.77
C TYR A 521 37.31 18.98 3.81
N ALA A 522 38.61 18.70 3.95
CA ALA A 522 39.65 19.73 3.94
C ALA A 522 40.15 20.00 2.51
N VAL A 523 40.20 21.27 2.13
CA VAL A 523 40.72 21.75 0.85
C VAL A 523 41.96 22.60 1.07
N ARG A 524 43.01 22.37 0.28
CA ARG A 524 44.27 23.11 0.44
C ARG A 524 44.06 24.57 0.04
N SER A 525 44.53 25.50 0.87
CA SER A 525 44.47 26.93 0.58
C SER A 525 45.44 27.29 -0.56
N PRO A 526 45.01 28.07 -1.56
CA PRO A 526 45.89 28.52 -2.64
C PRO A 526 47.01 29.46 -2.18
N ASN A 527 46.90 30.04 -0.97
CA ASN A 527 47.91 30.95 -0.39
C ASN A 527 48.94 30.22 0.51
N ALA A 528 48.94 28.89 0.51
CA ALA A 528 49.86 28.08 1.28
C ALA A 528 51.25 28.05 0.64
N THR A 529 52.25 28.70 1.24
CA THR A 529 53.66 28.45 0.89
C THR A 529 54.00 26.99 1.17
N GLU A 530 54.71 26.33 0.24
CA GLU A 530 55.18 24.95 0.38
C GLU A 530 56.11 24.83 1.59
N GLU A 531 55.57 24.44 2.73
CA GLU A 531 56.35 23.72 3.74
C GLU A 531 56.08 22.23 3.54
N MET A 532 57.16 21.49 3.34
CA MET A 532 57.22 20.06 3.05
C MET A 532 56.63 19.28 4.24
N GLU A 533 55.42 18.71 4.10
CA GLU A 533 54.87 17.77 5.07
C GLU A 533 55.68 16.46 4.99
N THR A 534 56.58 16.25 5.95
CA THR A 534 57.13 14.92 6.25
C THR A 534 56.04 14.09 6.91
N PHE A 535 55.43 13.19 6.14
CA PHE A 535 54.65 12.09 6.70
C PHE A 535 55.60 11.07 7.32
N GLU A 536 55.54 10.89 8.64
CA GLU A 536 56.07 9.70 9.30
C GLU A 536 55.17 8.52 8.93
N GLU A 537 55.57 7.74 7.92
CA GLU A 537 55.12 6.36 7.79
C GLU A 537 55.80 5.54 8.88
N THR A 538 54.99 5.00 9.79
CA THR A 538 55.43 3.97 10.73
C THR A 538 55.55 2.64 9.98
N THR A 539 56.69 2.44 9.31
CA THR A 539 57.10 1.14 8.79
C THR A 539 57.65 0.29 9.94
N THR A 540 56.91 -0.73 10.33
CA THR A 540 57.49 -1.90 10.99
C THR A 540 57.85 -2.89 9.90
N ASP A 541 59.14 -2.99 9.60
CA ASP A 541 59.65 -3.91 8.59
C ASP A 541 60.62 -4.89 9.24
N SER A 542 60.52 -6.17 8.87
CA SER A 542 61.61 -7.15 8.71
C SER A 542 61.11 -8.61 8.67
N PRO A 543 61.81 -9.54 7.97
CA PRO A 543 62.43 -9.37 6.64
C PRO A 543 62.35 -10.64 5.73
N LEU A 544 62.69 -10.44 4.43
CA LEU A 544 63.26 -11.38 3.42
C LEU A 544 62.40 -12.60 2.98
N SER A 545 62.23 -12.98 1.70
CA SER A 545 63.23 -13.13 0.63
C SER A 545 62.59 -13.52 -0.73
N THR A 546 63.20 -12.99 -1.81
CA THR A 546 63.49 -13.56 -3.15
C THR A 546 62.43 -13.69 -4.29
N THR A 547 62.83 -13.04 -5.42
CA THR A 547 62.74 -13.41 -6.86
C THR A 547 61.34 -13.40 -7.51
N GLU A 548 61.05 -12.74 -8.65
CA GLU A 548 61.79 -12.66 -9.93
C GLU A 548 61.26 -11.52 -10.86
N LYS A 549 61.87 -11.37 -12.05
CA LYS A 549 61.87 -10.26 -13.05
C LYS A 549 60.55 -9.93 -13.81
N PRO A 550 60.50 -8.77 -14.54
CA PRO A 550 59.33 -8.31 -15.32
C PRO A 550 59.37 -8.70 -16.82
N VAL A 551 58.20 -8.87 -17.45
CA VAL A 551 58.01 -9.00 -18.92
C VAL A 551 56.73 -8.23 -19.36
N PRO A 552 56.71 -7.51 -20.51
CA PRO A 552 55.73 -6.47 -20.86
C PRO A 552 54.57 -7.01 -21.76
N PRO A 553 53.63 -6.14 -22.24
CA PRO A 553 52.26 -6.55 -22.57
C PRO A 553 52.06 -7.00 -24.03
N SER A 554 51.10 -7.89 -24.25
CA SER A 554 50.45 -8.12 -25.55
C SER A 554 48.98 -8.50 -25.29
N LEU A 555 48.03 -7.62 -25.62
CA LEU A 555 47.26 -7.62 -26.88
C LEU A 555 46.44 -8.90 -27.09
N PHE A 556 45.17 -8.85 -26.69
CA PHE A 556 44.06 -9.49 -27.41
C PHE A 556 42.82 -8.61 -27.25
N VAL A 557 42.55 -7.83 -28.31
CA VAL A 557 41.29 -7.14 -28.56
C VAL A 557 40.53 -8.00 -29.54
N GLU A 558 39.26 -8.26 -29.24
CA GLU A 558 38.09 -8.32 -30.15
C GLU A 558 37.09 -9.36 -29.66
N SER A 559 36.06 -8.92 -28.91
CA SER A 559 34.70 -9.49 -28.94
C SER A 559 33.71 -8.85 -27.95
N VAL A 560 33.67 -7.50 -27.78
CA VAL A 560 32.64 -6.83 -26.95
C VAL A 560 32.16 -5.49 -27.52
N VAL A 561 32.03 -5.34 -28.84
CA VAL A 561 31.59 -4.06 -29.45
C VAL A 561 30.22 -4.11 -30.16
N MET A 562 29.46 -5.20 -30.06
CA MET A 562 28.17 -5.29 -30.78
C MET A 562 26.91 -5.48 -29.91
N VAL A 563 26.97 -5.27 -28.57
CA VAL A 563 25.77 -5.41 -27.71
C VAL A 563 25.39 -4.11 -26.96
N LEU A 564 26.25 -3.08 -26.94
CA LEU A 564 25.95 -1.82 -26.24
C LEU A 564 25.34 -0.72 -27.13
N ALA A 565 25.16 -0.97 -28.43
CA ALA A 565 24.67 0.05 -29.37
C ALA A 565 23.13 0.09 -29.53
N GLU A 566 22.38 -0.92 -29.06
CA GLU A 566 20.92 -0.97 -29.23
C GLU A 566 20.12 -0.35 -28.07
N GLU A 567 20.65 -0.29 -26.85
CA GLU A 567 19.93 0.27 -25.70
C GLU A 567 19.98 1.81 -25.64
N ILE A 568 21.10 2.42 -26.05
CA ILE A 568 21.28 3.88 -25.98
C ILE A 568 20.38 4.61 -27.01
N VAL A 569 20.07 3.98 -28.15
CA VAL A 569 19.22 4.60 -29.19
C VAL A 569 17.74 4.66 -28.76
N LYS A 570 17.28 3.70 -27.94
CA LYS A 570 15.88 3.67 -27.46
C LYS A 570 15.59 4.75 -26.42
N ASP A 571 16.53 4.99 -25.51
CA ASP A 571 16.34 5.98 -24.43
C ASP A 571 16.41 7.41 -24.94
N VAL A 572 17.30 7.71 -25.90
CA VAL A 572 17.36 9.03 -26.54
C VAL A 572 16.09 9.32 -27.36
N CYS A 573 15.51 8.32 -28.00
CA CYS A 573 14.29 8.49 -28.81
C CYS A 573 13.03 8.75 -27.95
N ASN A 574 12.91 8.08 -26.81
CA ASN A 574 11.80 8.30 -25.86
C ASN A 574 11.88 9.67 -25.18
N MET A 575 13.08 10.15 -24.87
CA MET A 575 13.26 11.49 -24.31
C MET A 575 12.85 12.57 -25.32
N CYS A 576 13.24 12.43 -26.60
CA CYS A 576 12.82 13.36 -27.66
C CYS A 576 11.30 13.38 -27.88
N LEU A 577 10.63 12.23 -27.82
CA LEU A 577 9.15 12.14 -27.91
C LEU A 577 8.44 12.82 -26.75
N PHE A 578 8.99 12.75 -25.54
CA PHE A 578 8.43 13.45 -24.38
C PHE A 578 8.52 14.97 -24.53
N PHE A 579 9.69 15.49 -24.92
CA PHE A 579 9.86 16.94 -25.14
C PHE A 579 9.03 17.45 -26.33
N TRP A 580 8.83 16.64 -27.37
CA TRP A 580 8.00 17.02 -28.52
C TRP A 580 6.51 17.09 -28.17
N ASN A 581 6.00 16.14 -27.37
CA ASN A 581 4.61 16.19 -26.88
C ASN A 581 4.37 17.34 -25.90
N LEU A 582 5.35 17.64 -25.03
CA LEU A 582 5.27 18.78 -24.11
C LEU A 582 5.26 20.10 -24.87
N ALA A 583 6.12 20.24 -25.89
CA ALA A 583 6.15 21.41 -26.75
C ALA A 583 4.84 21.56 -27.56
N PHE A 584 4.27 20.46 -28.08
CA PHE A 584 2.98 20.49 -28.78
C PHE A 584 1.84 20.93 -27.85
N TYR A 585 1.82 20.46 -26.60
CA TYR A 585 0.79 20.85 -25.64
C TYR A 585 0.86 22.34 -25.28
N VAL A 586 2.07 22.87 -25.06
CA VAL A 586 2.29 24.27 -24.66
C VAL A 586 2.13 25.24 -25.84
N ILE A 587 2.55 24.86 -27.05
CA ILE A 587 2.55 25.75 -28.22
C ILE A 587 1.25 25.66 -29.01
N VAL A 588 0.54 24.52 -29.00
CA VAL A 588 -0.67 24.33 -29.81
C VAL A 588 -1.93 24.33 -28.96
N ILE A 589 -1.98 23.54 -27.89
CA ILE A 589 -3.23 23.35 -27.13
C ILE A 589 -3.53 24.55 -26.22
N VAL A 590 -2.52 25.10 -25.53
CA VAL A 590 -2.71 26.26 -24.64
C VAL A 590 -3.19 27.52 -25.40
N PRO A 591 -2.63 27.88 -26.58
CA PRO A 591 -3.12 29.03 -27.34
C PRO A 591 -4.52 28.83 -27.92
N ILE A 592 -4.88 27.60 -28.34
CA ILE A 592 -6.23 27.28 -28.81
C ILE A 592 -7.24 27.42 -27.66
N GLY A 593 -6.93 26.92 -26.47
CA GLY A 593 -7.78 27.08 -25.29
C GLY A 593 -7.99 28.55 -24.90
N LEU A 594 -6.93 29.36 -24.96
CA LEU A 594 -7.02 30.80 -24.73
C LEU A 594 -7.82 31.52 -25.82
N ALA A 595 -7.66 31.15 -27.09
CA ALA A 595 -8.44 31.72 -28.20
C ALA A 595 -9.94 31.41 -28.07
N VAL A 596 -10.31 30.18 -27.70
CA VAL A 596 -11.71 29.78 -27.44
C VAL A 596 -12.30 30.57 -26.27
N PHE A 597 -11.52 30.80 -25.20
CA PHE A 597 -11.97 31.58 -24.04
C PHE A 597 -12.19 33.07 -24.38
N PHE A 598 -11.33 33.66 -25.21
CA PHE A 598 -11.49 35.04 -25.67
C PHE A 598 -12.63 35.20 -26.70
N PHE A 599 -12.81 34.27 -27.63
CA PHE A 599 -13.94 34.28 -28.58
C PHE A 599 -15.28 34.06 -27.87
N GLY A 600 -15.34 33.18 -26.85
CA GLY A 600 -16.52 32.99 -26.01
C GLY A 600 -16.93 34.28 -25.28
N ARG A 601 -15.96 35.06 -24.79
CA ARG A 601 -16.23 36.37 -24.16
C ARG A 601 -16.70 37.46 -25.13
N VAL A 602 -16.29 37.42 -26.39
CA VAL A 602 -16.74 38.37 -27.43
C VAL A 602 -18.18 38.08 -27.88
N ILE A 603 -18.57 36.81 -27.93
CA ILE A 603 -19.94 36.40 -28.27
C ILE A 603 -20.93 36.77 -27.14
N VAL A 604 -20.53 36.63 -25.88
CA VAL A 604 -21.38 37.01 -24.72
C VAL A 604 -21.54 38.53 -24.58
N LYS A 605 -20.64 39.35 -25.13
CA LYS A 605 -20.78 40.82 -25.13
C LYS A 605 -21.73 41.37 -26.22
N LYS A 606 -22.18 40.56 -27.18
CA LYS A 606 -22.99 41.02 -28.33
C LYS A 606 -24.51 40.84 -28.17
N PHE A 607 -24.96 40.16 -27.10
CA PHE A 607 -26.38 40.05 -26.74
C PHE A 607 -26.59 40.59 -25.32
N ASN A 608 -27.02 41.85 -25.24
CA ASN A 608 -27.29 42.53 -23.98
C ASN A 608 -28.69 43.17 -24.05
N ARG A 609 -29.72 42.54 -23.47
CA ARG A 609 -30.91 43.18 -22.88
C ARG A 609 -31.53 42.28 -21.80
N PRO A 610 -32.15 42.87 -20.75
CA PRO A 610 -31.94 42.45 -19.35
C PRO A 610 -33.25 42.06 -18.62
N ILE A 611 -33.19 41.97 -17.27
CA ILE A 611 -34.23 42.22 -16.23
C ILE A 611 -34.47 40.97 -15.31
N PRO A 612 -34.69 41.10 -13.98
CA PRO A 612 -33.82 41.64 -12.91
C PRO A 612 -33.75 40.65 -11.69
N PHE A 613 -33.00 40.96 -10.64
CA PHE A 613 -33.50 40.90 -9.24
C PHE A 613 -32.40 41.40 -8.29
N SER A 614 -32.76 42.44 -7.54
CA SER A 614 -32.04 43.00 -6.40
C SER A 614 -32.62 42.45 -5.10
N LEU A 615 -31.81 42.22 -4.07
CA LEU A 615 -32.14 42.65 -2.71
C LEU A 615 -30.90 42.63 -1.78
N GLU A 616 -30.89 43.59 -0.86
CA GLU A 616 -29.81 44.06 0.01
C GLU A 616 -29.62 43.26 1.32
N TRP A 617 -28.42 43.40 1.91
CA TRP A 617 -27.99 43.10 3.30
C TRP A 617 -28.43 44.23 4.28
N PRO A 618 -28.29 44.22 5.64
CA PRO A 618 -27.33 43.47 6.51
C PRO A 618 -27.81 43.08 7.97
N SER A 619 -26.98 42.35 8.75
CA SER A 619 -26.58 42.71 10.15
C SER A 619 -25.69 41.67 10.87
N PHE A 620 -24.91 42.17 11.83
CA PHE A 620 -23.65 41.67 12.41
C PHE A 620 -23.78 40.73 13.65
N LEU A 621 -22.77 39.84 13.78
CA LEU A 621 -22.11 39.27 15.00
C LEU A 621 -22.90 38.50 16.09
N LYS A 622 -22.56 37.19 16.26
CA LYS A 622 -21.93 36.67 17.50
C LYS A 622 -21.47 35.19 17.40
N LYS A 623 -20.17 34.99 17.68
CA LYS A 623 -19.48 33.86 18.36
C LYS A 623 -19.59 32.41 17.83
N LYS A 624 -18.46 31.98 17.22
CA LYS A 624 -17.49 30.96 17.71
C LYS A 624 -18.00 29.52 17.94
N SER A 625 -17.68 28.59 17.04
CA SER A 625 -16.50 27.70 17.18
C SER A 625 -16.31 26.74 16.00
N ARG A 626 -15.10 26.81 15.40
CA ARG A 626 -14.33 25.76 14.70
C ARG A 626 -15.05 24.78 13.77
N SER A 627 -15.04 25.17 12.50
CA SER A 627 -14.68 24.35 11.34
C SER A 627 -13.16 24.02 11.41
N SER A 628 -12.54 23.19 10.58
CA SER A 628 -12.91 22.36 9.43
C SER A 628 -11.62 21.63 9.01
N ASP A 629 -11.71 20.34 8.77
CA ASP A 629 -10.98 19.71 7.67
C ASP A 629 -11.78 19.92 6.39
N MET A 630 -11.16 20.50 5.36
CA MET A 630 -11.28 20.08 3.96
C MET A 630 -10.35 20.92 3.08
N GLU A 631 -9.47 20.22 2.35
CA GLU A 631 -9.11 20.38 0.92
C GLU A 631 -8.79 21.79 0.38
N MET A 632 -7.80 22.01 -0.49
CA MET A 632 -7.32 21.21 -1.62
C MET A 632 -6.09 21.92 -2.22
N LEU A 633 -5.16 21.14 -2.78
CA LEU A 633 -4.50 21.30 -4.09
C LEU A 633 -4.15 22.70 -4.66
N ILE A 634 -2.93 22.72 -5.22
CA ILE A 634 -2.32 23.61 -6.21
C ILE A 634 -1.46 24.76 -5.64
N ARG A 635 -0.16 24.47 -5.54
CA ARG A 635 0.90 25.26 -6.18
C ARG A 635 2.06 24.36 -6.59
#